data_AF-A0A0D3L477-F1
#
_entry.id   AF-A0A0D3L477-F1
#
_cell.length_a   1.000
_cell.length_b   1.000
_cell.length_c   1.000
_cell.angle_alpha   90.00
_cell.angle_beta   90.00
_cell.angle_gamma   90.00
#
_symmetry.space_group_name_H-M   'P 1'
#
loop_
_entity.id
_entity.type
_entity.pdbx_description
1 polymer ?
#
loop_
_entity_poly.entity_id
_entity_poly.type
_entity_poly.pdbx_seq_one_letter_code
_entity_poly.pdbx_strand_id
1 'polypeptide(L)'
;RLVLQYKEIPHELVNINLKQKPKWLRFRYPAGLVPILEKDGRVIYESSVCNDYLDEVYPYPKLTPSDPYRKAEDKMLSETFNKVISLFYEVPASIVEGTFKVTLKKYLREIKRYEDALSQRGKFFGGDKPCMVDFMI
;
A
#
# COMPACT_ATOMS: atom_id res chain seq x y z
N ARG A 1 3.78 7.75 -3.33
CA ARG A 1 3.19 9.06 -3.72
C ARG A 1 2.40 9.70 -2.59
N LEU A 2 1.41 9.02 -2.00
CA LEU A 2 0.65 9.59 -0.88
C LEU A 2 1.54 9.97 0.31
N VAL A 3 2.45 9.08 0.72
CA VAL A 3 3.43 9.35 1.79
C VAL A 3 4.34 10.55 1.47
N LEU A 4 4.87 10.62 0.23
CA LEU A 4 5.69 11.75 -0.23
C LEU A 4 4.91 13.07 -0.11
N GLN A 5 3.66 13.09 -0.53
CA GLN A 5 2.80 14.28 -0.48
C GLN A 5 2.46 14.67 0.95
N TYR A 6 2.05 13.70 1.78
CA TYR A 6 1.65 13.95 3.17
C TYR A 6 2.81 14.47 4.03
N LYS A 7 4.03 14.00 3.75
CA LYS A 7 5.25 14.47 4.41
C LYS A 7 5.90 15.67 3.72
N GLU A 8 5.29 16.21 2.67
CA GLU A 8 5.79 17.36 1.91
C GLU A 8 7.23 17.17 1.41
N ILE A 9 7.61 15.94 1.04
CA ILE A 9 8.97 15.60 0.60
C ILE A 9 9.15 16.06 -0.85
N PRO A 10 10.09 16.97 -1.15
CA PRO A 10 10.39 17.35 -2.52
C PRO A 10 10.89 16.13 -3.32
N HIS A 11 10.30 15.89 -4.48
CA HIS A 11 10.66 14.75 -5.32
C HIS A 11 10.37 15.03 -6.79
N GLU A 12 11.09 14.33 -7.66
CA GLU A 12 10.78 14.23 -9.07
C GLU A 12 9.91 12.99 -9.33
N LEU A 13 8.95 13.10 -10.25
CA LEU A 13 8.12 11.98 -10.68
C LEU A 13 8.46 11.55 -12.11
N VAL A 14 9.08 10.38 -12.24
CA VAL A 14 9.33 9.75 -13.53
C VAL A 14 8.26 8.68 -13.77
N ASN A 15 7.27 8.99 -14.62
CA ASN A 15 6.22 8.04 -14.97
C ASN A 15 6.74 6.99 -15.97
N ILE A 16 6.33 5.74 -15.78
CA ILE A 16 6.72 4.61 -16.62
C ILE A 16 5.51 4.07 -17.37
N ASN A 17 5.63 3.90 -18.68
CA ASN A 17 4.65 3.16 -19.46
C ASN A 17 4.72 1.67 -19.09
N LEU A 18 3.69 1.15 -18.40
CA LEU A 18 3.67 -0.22 -17.92
C LEU A 18 3.43 -1.27 -19.03
N LYS A 19 2.89 -0.86 -20.19
CA LYS A 19 2.70 -1.73 -21.37
C LYS A 19 3.96 -1.82 -22.22
N GLN A 20 4.73 -0.74 -22.30
CA GLN A 20 6.02 -0.67 -22.98
C GLN A 20 7.07 -0.14 -22.01
N LYS A 21 7.51 -1.03 -21.11
CA LYS A 21 8.48 -0.68 -20.08
C LYS A 21 9.84 -0.37 -20.73
N PRO A 22 10.49 0.75 -20.38
CA PRO A 22 11.80 1.06 -20.91
C PRO A 22 12.83 0.03 -20.42
N LYS A 23 13.78 -0.32 -21.28
CA LYS A 23 14.79 -1.36 -20.98
C LYS A 23 15.57 -1.06 -19.70
N TRP A 24 15.82 0.23 -19.43
CA TRP A 24 16.60 0.65 -18.27
C TRP A 24 15.92 0.39 -16.92
N LEU A 25 14.60 0.24 -16.88
CA LEU A 25 13.86 -0.03 -15.64
C LEU A 25 14.37 -1.29 -14.93
N ARG A 26 14.71 -2.32 -15.72
CA ARG A 26 15.23 -3.60 -15.18
C ARG A 26 16.63 -3.49 -14.60
N PHE A 27 17.41 -2.46 -14.99
CA PHE A 27 18.68 -2.16 -14.33
C PHE A 27 18.48 -1.46 -12.97
N ARG A 28 17.29 -0.91 -12.70
CA ARG A 28 16.93 -0.33 -11.40
C ARG A 28 16.26 -1.36 -10.50
N TYR A 29 15.25 -2.07 -11.03
CA TYR A 29 14.60 -3.16 -10.32
C TYR A 29 14.36 -4.33 -11.29
N PRO A 30 15.01 -5.50 -11.12
CA PRO A 30 14.90 -6.63 -12.06
C PRO A 30 13.48 -7.09 -12.36
N ALA A 31 12.55 -7.01 -11.38
CA ALA A 31 11.14 -7.35 -11.59
C ALA A 31 10.43 -6.37 -12.54
N GLY A 32 11.00 -5.18 -12.77
CA GLY A 32 10.43 -4.14 -13.62
C GLY A 32 9.09 -3.63 -13.11
N LEU A 33 8.88 -3.65 -11.80
CA LEU A 33 7.69 -3.13 -11.14
C LEU A 33 7.95 -1.72 -10.61
N VAL A 34 6.87 -1.03 -10.29
CA VAL A 34 6.87 0.29 -9.63
C VAL A 34 6.02 0.18 -8.36
N PRO A 35 6.27 1.01 -7.33
CA PRO A 35 7.19 2.14 -7.28
C PRO A 35 8.66 1.75 -7.13
N ILE A 36 9.53 2.68 -7.52
CA ILE A 36 10.96 2.69 -7.22
C ILE A 36 11.30 4.09 -6.70
N LEU A 37 12.04 4.18 -5.60
CA LEU A 37 12.68 5.41 -5.13
C LEU A 37 14.16 5.36 -5.47
N GLU A 38 14.70 6.48 -5.93
CA GLU A 38 16.13 6.66 -6.15
C GLU A 38 16.59 7.88 -5.34
N LYS A 39 17.57 7.70 -4.45
CA LYS A 39 18.16 8.77 -3.65
C LYS A 39 19.66 8.52 -3.48
N ASP A 40 20.48 9.51 -3.81
CA ASP A 40 21.95 9.44 -3.70
C ASP A 40 22.54 8.20 -4.40
N GLY A 41 22.00 7.85 -5.58
CA GLY A 41 22.40 6.68 -6.36
C GLY A 41 21.94 5.32 -5.78
N ARG A 42 21.20 5.32 -4.67
CA ARG A 42 20.63 4.12 -4.06
C ARG A 42 19.19 3.93 -4.51
N VAL A 43 18.85 2.68 -4.81
CA VAL A 43 17.53 2.29 -5.30
C VAL A 43 16.78 1.51 -4.22
N ILE A 44 15.53 1.89 -3.97
CA ILE A 44 14.59 1.19 -3.10
C ILE A 44 13.36 0.84 -3.93
N TYR A 45 12.89 -0.40 -3.83
CA TYR A 45 11.73 -0.93 -4.56
C TYR A 45 10.81 -1.67 -3.59
N GLU A 46 9.63 -2.07 -4.06
CA GLU A 46 8.45 -2.48 -3.27
C GLU A 46 7.76 -1.31 -2.56
N SER A 47 6.43 -1.23 -2.67
CA SER A 47 5.65 -0.09 -2.16
C SER A 47 5.76 0.08 -0.64
N SER A 48 5.64 -1.02 0.10
CA SER A 48 5.76 -1.02 1.57
C SER A 48 7.16 -0.62 2.02
N VAL A 49 8.20 -1.19 1.41
CA VAL A 49 9.60 -0.88 1.71
C VAL A 49 9.94 0.57 1.38
N CYS A 50 9.47 1.08 0.24
CA CYS A 50 9.61 2.50 -0.12
C CYS A 50 8.99 3.41 0.95
N ASN A 51 7.79 3.10 1.42
CA ASN A 51 7.10 3.90 2.42
C ASN A 51 7.76 3.81 3.81
N ASP A 52 8.20 2.62 4.23
CA ASP A 52 8.97 2.41 5.46
C ASP A 52 10.26 3.25 5.44
N TYR A 53 11.01 3.20 4.32
CA TYR A 53 12.21 4.01 4.13
C TYR A 53 11.93 5.52 4.23
N LEU A 54 10.84 6.00 3.63
CA LEU A 54 10.46 7.41 3.71
C LEU A 54 10.07 7.82 5.14
N ASP A 55 9.40 6.96 5.90
CA ASP A 55 9.05 7.25 7.30
C ASP A 55 10.28 7.27 8.23
N GLU A 56 11.29 6.44 7.94
CA GLU A 56 12.55 6.44 8.68
C GLU A 56 13.44 7.64 8.37
N VAL A 57 13.58 8.01 7.08
CA VAL A 57 14.43 9.13 6.66
C VAL A 57 13.79 10.49 6.98
N TYR A 58 12.46 10.58 6.88
CA TYR A 58 11.69 11.79 7.16
C TYR A 58 10.73 11.51 8.33
N PRO A 59 11.20 11.58 9.59
CA PRO A 59 10.47 11.07 10.76
C PRO A 59 9.21 11.87 11.13
N TYR A 60 8.98 13.03 10.51
CA TYR A 60 7.85 13.90 10.80
C TYR A 60 7.07 14.27 9.53
N PRO A 61 5.72 14.27 9.57
CA PRO A 61 4.89 13.63 10.60
C PRO A 61 5.09 12.10 10.62
N LYS A 62 5.17 11.50 11.80
CA LYS A 62 5.41 10.06 11.96
C LYS A 62 4.19 9.25 11.54
N LEU A 63 4.36 8.29 10.63
CA LEU A 63 3.26 7.45 10.13
C LEU A 63 3.21 6.07 10.79
N THR A 64 4.36 5.52 11.15
CA THR A 64 4.43 4.24 11.84
C THR A 64 4.45 4.44 13.36
N PRO A 65 3.60 3.72 14.12
CA PRO A 65 3.55 3.85 15.58
C PRO A 65 4.86 3.39 16.26
N SER A 66 5.20 4.01 17.39
CA SER A 66 6.39 3.65 18.17
C SER A 66 6.24 2.35 18.95
N ASP A 67 5.01 2.01 19.35
CA ASP A 67 4.73 0.76 20.07
C ASP A 67 4.96 -0.46 19.14
N PRO A 68 5.84 -1.41 19.51
CA PRO A 68 6.19 -2.53 18.65
C PRO A 68 5.00 -3.43 18.30
N TYR A 69 4.09 -3.67 19.25
CA TYR A 69 2.93 -4.52 19.03
C TYR A 69 1.97 -3.85 18.04
N ARG A 70 1.67 -2.57 18.25
CA ARG A 70 0.84 -1.78 17.35
C ARG A 70 1.43 -1.67 15.94
N LYS A 71 2.75 -1.51 15.83
CA LYS A 71 3.46 -1.55 14.54
C LYS A 71 3.26 -2.89 13.84
N ALA A 72 3.31 -4.00 14.57
CA ALA A 72 3.04 -5.33 14.03
C ALA A 72 1.58 -5.50 13.60
N GLU A 73 0.61 -5.01 14.37
CA GLU A 73 -0.80 -5.01 13.97
C GLU A 73 -1.04 -4.26 12.66
N ASP A 74 -0.46 -3.08 12.52
CA ASP A 74 -0.55 -2.23 11.33
C ASP A 74 0.07 -2.92 10.11
N LYS A 75 1.22 -3.57 10.29
CA LYS A 75 1.87 -4.34 9.24
C LYS A 75 1.02 -5.55 8.84
N MET A 76 0.45 -6.29 9.80
CA MET A 76 -0.44 -7.41 9.50
C MET A 76 -1.68 -6.98 8.72
N LEU A 77 -2.27 -5.82 9.01
CA LEU A 77 -3.38 -5.29 8.21
C LEU A 77 -2.93 -5.03 6.77
N SER A 78 -1.85 -4.28 6.59
CA SER A 78 -1.33 -3.92 5.27
C SER A 78 -0.95 -5.15 4.42
N GLU A 79 -0.22 -6.11 4.98
CA GLU A 79 0.25 -7.32 4.29
C GLU A 79 -0.91 -8.20 3.82
N THR A 80 -2.00 -8.26 4.61
CA THR A 80 -3.16 -9.08 4.25
C THR A 80 -4.15 -8.40 3.31
N PHE A 81 -3.97 -7.11 3.01
CA PHE A 81 -4.89 -6.35 2.15
C PHE A 81 -4.80 -6.76 0.67
N ASN A 82 -3.69 -7.38 0.25
CA ASN A 82 -3.56 -7.97 -1.09
C ASN A 82 -4.67 -8.96 -1.45
N LYS A 83 -5.29 -9.64 -0.46
CA LYS A 83 -6.46 -10.49 -0.70
C LYS A 83 -7.68 -9.69 -1.14
N VAL A 84 -7.91 -8.53 -0.53
CA VAL A 84 -9.00 -7.61 -0.89
C VAL A 84 -8.76 -7.07 -2.30
N ILE A 85 -7.54 -6.63 -2.59
CA ILE A 85 -7.16 -6.15 -3.93
C ILE A 85 -7.38 -7.23 -4.99
N SER A 86 -6.97 -8.47 -4.72
CA SER A 86 -7.15 -9.57 -5.67
C SER A 86 -8.64 -9.83 -5.95
N LEU A 87 -9.44 -9.93 -4.89
CA LEU A 87 -10.89 -10.12 -5.01
C LEU A 87 -11.58 -8.92 -5.68
N PHE A 88 -11.11 -7.69 -5.46
CA PHE A 88 -11.62 -6.50 -6.14
C PHE A 88 -11.52 -6.63 -7.66
N TYR A 89 -10.40 -7.15 -8.18
CA TYR A 89 -10.23 -7.41 -9.62
C TYR A 89 -10.99 -8.65 -10.10
N GLU A 90 -11.23 -9.65 -9.25
CA GLU A 90 -12.00 -10.85 -9.59
C GLU A 90 -13.52 -10.58 -9.68
N VAL A 91 -14.05 -9.64 -8.89
CA VAL A 91 -15.50 -9.36 -8.84
C VAL A 91 -16.08 -9.03 -10.23
N PRO A 92 -15.50 -8.14 -11.06
CA PRO A 92 -15.99 -7.91 -12.41
C PRO A 92 -15.98 -9.16 -13.31
N ALA A 93 -14.90 -9.95 -13.27
CA ALA A 93 -14.78 -11.18 -14.07
C ALA A 93 -15.85 -12.22 -13.67
N SER A 94 -16.13 -12.32 -12.37
CA SER A 94 -17.11 -13.27 -11.82
C SER A 94 -18.55 -13.02 -12.28
N ILE A 95 -18.86 -11.83 -12.81
CA ILE A 95 -20.17 -11.54 -13.42
C ILE A 95 -20.35 -12.37 -14.67
N VAL A 96 -19.34 -12.39 -15.54
CA VAL A 96 -19.37 -13.13 -16.81
C VAL A 96 -19.34 -14.65 -16.55
N GLU A 97 -18.62 -15.08 -15.52
CA GLU A 97 -18.52 -16.48 -15.11
C GLU A 97 -19.78 -17.00 -14.37
N GLY A 98 -20.74 -16.13 -14.04
CA GLY A 98 -21.93 -16.51 -13.27
C GLY A 98 -21.67 -16.81 -11.78
N THR A 99 -20.47 -16.49 -11.27
CA THR A 99 -20.03 -16.76 -9.89
C THR A 99 -20.11 -15.53 -8.97
N PHE A 100 -20.63 -14.40 -9.47
CA PHE A 100 -20.67 -13.10 -8.78
C PHE A 100 -21.06 -13.15 -7.30
N LYS A 101 -22.17 -13.82 -6.95
CA LYS A 101 -22.64 -13.88 -5.54
C LYS A 101 -21.61 -14.55 -4.62
N VAL A 102 -20.91 -15.56 -5.10
CA VAL A 102 -19.89 -16.28 -4.33
C VAL A 102 -18.65 -15.41 -4.15
N THR A 103 -18.17 -14.78 -5.23
CA THR A 103 -17.00 -13.90 -5.20
C THR A 103 -17.25 -12.65 -4.35
N LEU A 104 -18.42 -12.02 -4.49
CA LEU A 104 -18.83 -10.90 -3.65
C LEU A 104 -18.87 -11.28 -2.16
N LYS A 105 -19.41 -12.47 -1.82
CA LYS A 105 -19.42 -12.95 -0.42
C LYS A 105 -18.01 -13.17 0.13
N LYS A 106 -17.04 -13.58 -0.70
CA LYS A 106 -15.63 -13.67 -0.30
C LYS A 106 -15.04 -12.26 -0.09
N TYR A 107 -15.25 -11.35 -1.03
CA TYR A 107 -14.79 -9.97 -0.95
C TYR A 107 -15.27 -9.26 0.33
N LEU A 108 -16.58 -9.32 0.60
CA LEU A 108 -17.18 -8.72 1.80
C LEU A 108 -16.63 -9.33 3.11
N ARG A 109 -16.30 -10.62 3.10
CA ARG A 109 -15.70 -11.29 4.26
C ARG A 109 -14.29 -10.79 4.53
N GLU A 110 -13.47 -10.64 3.50
CA GLU A 110 -12.11 -10.11 3.65
C GLU A 110 -12.14 -8.63 4.07
N ILE A 111 -13.06 -7.83 3.51
CA ILE A 111 -13.24 -6.42 3.92
C ILE A 111 -13.68 -6.28 5.38
N LYS A 112 -14.50 -7.20 5.89
CA LYS A 112 -15.03 -7.11 7.27
C LYS A 112 -13.92 -6.94 8.31
N ARG A 113 -12.75 -7.57 8.11
CA ARG A 113 -11.60 -7.40 9.01
C ARG A 113 -11.15 -5.94 9.14
N TYR A 114 -11.19 -5.19 8.05
CA TYR A 114 -10.78 -3.78 8.02
C TYR A 114 -11.84 -2.89 8.63
N GLU A 115 -13.12 -3.19 8.41
CA GLU A 115 -14.23 -2.52 9.07
C GLU A 115 -14.19 -2.72 10.59
N ASP A 116 -14.00 -3.95 11.06
CA ASP A 116 -13.88 -4.28 12.48
C ASP A 116 -12.65 -3.57 13.11
N ALA A 117 -11.53 -3.48 12.39
CA ALA A 117 -10.34 -2.78 12.87
C ALA A 117 -10.54 -1.25 12.89
N LEU A 118 -11.15 -0.66 11.86
CA LEU A 118 -11.41 0.78 11.77
C LEU A 118 -12.39 1.22 12.87
N SER A 119 -13.48 0.49 13.06
CA SER A 119 -14.50 0.79 14.08
C SER A 119 -13.94 0.79 15.51
N GLN A 120 -12.91 -0.01 15.80
CA GLN A 120 -12.21 0.00 17.11
C GLN A 120 -11.20 1.14 17.26
N ARG A 121 -10.66 1.66 16.15
CA ARG A 121 -9.55 2.62 16.14
C ARG A 121 -10.02 4.07 16.03
N GLY A 122 -11.06 4.35 15.25
CA GLY A 122 -11.64 5.68 15.10
C GLY A 122 -11.83 6.08 13.64
N LYS A 123 -11.57 7.36 13.33
CA LYS A 123 -11.78 7.93 11.98
C LYS A 123 -10.82 7.35 10.94
N PHE A 124 -9.59 7.06 11.37
CA PHE A 124 -8.52 6.44 10.59
C PHE A 124 -8.02 5.19 11.33
N PHE A 125 -7.25 4.34 10.65
CA PHE A 125 -6.51 3.27 11.34
C PHE A 125 -5.48 3.80 12.34
N GLY A 126 -5.03 5.05 12.16
CA GLY A 126 -4.24 5.81 13.13
C GLY A 126 -5.03 6.51 14.25
N GLY A 127 -6.36 6.39 14.29
CA GLY A 127 -7.23 7.10 15.24
C GLY A 127 -7.73 8.43 14.66
N ASP A 128 -7.32 9.55 15.26
CA ASP A 128 -7.74 10.90 14.82
C ASP A 128 -6.99 11.39 13.57
N LYS A 129 -5.81 10.83 13.30
CA LYS A 129 -4.94 11.17 12.17
C LYS A 129 -4.59 9.91 11.38
N PRO A 130 -4.33 10.01 10.06
CA PRO A 130 -3.92 8.85 9.28
C PRO A 130 -2.54 8.34 9.73
N CYS A 131 -2.39 7.02 9.79
CA CYS A 131 -1.12 6.31 9.95
C CYS A 131 -0.72 5.61 8.64
N MET A 132 0.40 4.89 8.65
CA MET A 132 0.91 4.21 7.44
C MET A 132 -0.14 3.28 6.79
N VAL A 133 -0.96 2.59 7.58
CA VAL A 133 -2.01 1.69 7.07
C VAL A 133 -2.98 2.45 6.17
N ASP A 134 -3.43 3.63 6.58
CA ASP A 134 -4.36 4.47 5.82
C ASP A 134 -3.81 4.90 4.44
N PHE A 135 -2.49 4.88 4.25
CA PHE A 135 -1.83 5.18 2.98
C PHE A 135 -1.54 3.95 2.12
N MET A 136 -1.62 2.75 2.71
CA MET A 136 -1.27 1.47 2.07
C MET A 136 -2.47 0.71 1.51
N ILE A 137 -3.68 1.00 1.98
CA ILE A 137 -4.92 0.30 1.61
C ILE A 137 -5.87 1.17 0.80
#